data_AF-A0A2H3JS95-F1
#
_entry.id   AF-A0A2H3JS95-F1
#
_cell.length_a   1.000
_cell.length_b   1.000
_cell.length_c   1.000
_cell.angle_alpha   90.00
_cell.angle_beta   90.00
_cell.angle_gamma   90.00
#
_symmetry.space_group_name_H-M   'P 1'
#
loop_
_entity.id
_entity.type
_entity.pdbx_description
1 polymer ?
#
loop_
_entity_poly.entity_id
_entity_poly.type
_entity_poly.pdbx_seq_one_letter_code
_entity_poly.pdbx_strand_id
1 'polypeptide(L)'
;IAAATTPAPARKEKVPPPPEFSGADGKVQAKEWIEKLGLYFAKVKPADDKERITTALYRLSGEAYRFMGPMLEKAGNGEPLGTWNDFKKQILNQYAKKTDKEIAEKEIKAFYGTSGKKKVETNFFTYCSKFRTLGRLSEIDGTTLLREFKEVLPEKVRDHVAILTRVTPAAIPADWDKYVDLCLELYKIAYPDRLDGSIFK
;
A
#
# COMPACT_ATOMS: atom_id res chain seq x y z
N ILE A 1 -16.71 70.68 10.58
CA ILE A 1 -17.07 69.52 9.73
C ILE A 1 -15.90 69.29 8.78
N ALA A 2 -15.20 68.17 8.64
CA ALA A 2 -15.02 66.92 9.38
C ALA A 2 -13.61 66.41 8.98
N ALA A 3 -12.82 65.89 9.92
CA ALA A 3 -11.49 65.34 9.64
C ALA A 3 -11.62 63.97 8.96
N ALA A 4 -10.95 63.79 7.82
CA ALA A 4 -10.90 62.53 7.09
C ALA A 4 -10.04 61.51 7.83
N THR A 5 -10.68 60.45 8.33
CA THR A 5 -10.02 59.26 8.88
C THR A 5 -9.52 58.37 7.75
N THR A 6 -8.21 58.24 7.62
CA THR A 6 -7.56 57.26 6.74
C THR A 6 -7.84 55.85 7.25
N PRO A 7 -8.20 54.86 6.40
CA PRO A 7 -8.39 53.49 6.85
C PRO A 7 -7.03 52.86 7.23
N ALA A 8 -6.98 52.19 8.37
CA ALA A 8 -5.82 51.40 8.76
C ALA A 8 -5.58 50.25 7.74
N PRO A 9 -4.32 49.92 7.41
CA PRO A 9 -4.03 48.84 6.48
C PRO A 9 -4.49 47.50 7.07
N ALA A 10 -5.28 46.76 6.31
CA ALA A 10 -5.73 45.41 6.67
C ALA A 10 -4.51 44.51 6.96
N ARG A 11 -4.46 43.92 8.16
CA ARG A 11 -3.45 42.91 8.50
C ARG A 11 -3.59 41.74 7.53
N LYS A 12 -2.61 41.56 6.63
CA LYS A 12 -2.49 40.34 5.84
C LYS A 12 -2.28 39.18 6.81
N GLU A 13 -3.29 38.33 6.93
CA GLU A 13 -3.22 37.12 7.73
C GLU A 13 -2.10 36.22 7.19
N LYS A 14 -1.07 35.99 7.99
CA LYS A 14 0.08 35.16 7.57
C LYS A 14 -0.37 33.70 7.55
N VAL A 15 -0.23 33.04 6.40
CA VAL A 15 -0.49 31.60 6.28
C VAL A 15 0.47 30.86 7.22
N PRO A 16 -0.02 29.99 8.12
CA PRO A 16 0.85 29.26 9.03
C PRO A 16 1.80 28.35 8.23
N PRO A 17 3.06 28.22 8.65
CA PRO A 17 4.01 27.33 7.98
C PRO A 17 3.53 25.87 8.09
N PRO A 18 3.81 25.04 7.08
CA PRO A 18 3.42 23.61 7.08
C PRO A 18 4.14 22.90 8.23
N PRO A 19 3.64 21.79 8.80
CA PRO A 19 4.29 21.13 9.94
C PRO A 19 5.70 20.64 9.60
N GLU A 20 6.50 20.37 10.64
CA GLU A 20 7.79 19.69 10.47
C GLU A 20 7.60 18.21 10.16
N PHE A 21 8.60 17.62 9.50
CA PHE A 21 8.63 16.20 9.14
C PHE A 21 9.95 15.56 9.55
N SER A 22 9.87 14.56 10.43
CA SER A 22 11.04 13.93 11.05
C SER A 22 11.39 12.54 10.50
N GLY A 23 10.61 12.00 9.55
CA GLY A 23 10.78 10.65 9.01
C GLY A 23 9.69 9.67 9.46
N ALA A 24 10.00 8.37 9.46
CA ALA A 24 9.02 7.28 9.64
C ALA A 24 8.31 7.30 11.01
N ASP A 25 9.04 7.66 12.07
CA ASP A 25 8.53 7.73 13.45
C ASP A 25 7.99 9.12 13.83
N GLY A 26 7.82 10.01 12.84
CA GLY A 26 7.30 11.35 13.05
C GLY A 26 5.80 11.40 13.35
N LYS A 27 5.36 12.53 13.92
CA LYS A 27 3.93 12.79 14.21
C LYS A 27 3.08 12.94 12.94
N VAL A 28 3.70 13.30 11.81
CA VAL A 28 3.03 13.54 10.54
C VAL A 28 3.53 12.52 9.53
N GLN A 29 2.61 11.82 8.88
CA GLN A 29 2.98 10.85 7.84
C GLN A 29 3.47 11.57 6.57
N ALA A 30 4.37 10.93 5.82
CA ALA A 30 4.98 11.54 4.62
C ALA A 30 3.94 12.04 3.60
N LYS A 31 2.88 11.25 3.33
CA LYS A 31 1.81 11.64 2.41
C LYS A 31 1.05 12.88 2.90
N GLU A 32 0.62 12.87 4.15
CA GLU A 32 -0.06 13.99 4.79
C GLU A 32 0.80 15.25 4.79
N TRP A 33 2.10 15.11 5.04
CA TRP A 33 3.05 16.22 5.04
C TRP A 33 3.18 16.86 3.65
N ILE A 34 3.31 16.05 2.59
CA ILE A 34 3.36 16.53 1.20
C ILE A 34 2.04 17.22 0.81
N GLU A 35 0.88 16.69 1.22
CA GLU A 35 -0.42 17.31 0.96
C GLU A 35 -0.55 18.68 1.66
N LYS A 36 -0.12 18.78 2.93
CA LYS A 36 -0.09 20.04 3.67
C LYS A 36 0.85 21.07 3.04
N LEU A 37 2.00 20.65 2.54
CA LEU A 37 2.90 21.51 1.74
C LEU A 37 2.21 21.99 0.45
N GLY A 38 1.48 21.11 -0.24
CA GLY A 38 0.69 21.48 -1.42
C GLY A 38 -0.36 22.56 -1.11
N LEU A 39 -1.10 22.42 -0.01
CA LEU A 39 -2.06 23.43 0.45
C LEU A 39 -1.39 24.76 0.79
N TYR A 40 -0.24 24.71 1.46
CA TYR A 40 0.56 25.91 1.77
C TYR A 40 1.04 26.62 0.49
N PHE A 41 1.58 25.87 -0.47
CA PHE A 41 2.05 26.42 -1.75
C PHE A 41 0.92 26.97 -2.63
N ALA A 42 -0.30 26.44 -2.53
CA ALA A 42 -1.46 27.02 -3.20
C ALA A 42 -1.79 28.45 -2.71
N LYS A 43 -1.44 28.76 -1.45
CA LYS A 43 -1.64 30.10 -0.85
C LYS A 43 -0.45 31.02 -1.05
N VAL A 44 0.77 30.53 -0.78
CA VAL A 44 2.00 31.33 -0.84
C VAL A 44 2.52 31.51 -2.27
N LYS A 45 2.15 30.61 -3.19
CA LYS A 45 2.51 30.63 -4.61
C LYS A 45 4.01 30.85 -4.85
N PRO A 46 4.88 29.90 -4.44
CA PRO A 46 6.31 29.97 -4.76
C PRO A 46 6.52 30.12 -6.28
N ALA A 47 7.53 30.89 -6.66
CA ALA A 47 7.84 31.24 -8.04
C ALA A 47 8.21 30.01 -8.89
N ASP A 48 8.94 29.07 -8.29
CA ASP A 48 9.45 27.88 -8.98
C ASP A 48 9.56 26.66 -8.04
N ASP A 49 10.00 25.54 -8.62
CA ASP A 49 10.23 24.30 -7.88
C ASP A 49 11.43 24.39 -6.92
N LYS A 50 12.42 25.26 -7.19
CA LYS A 50 13.56 25.46 -6.29
C LYS A 50 13.07 26.06 -4.98
N GLU A 51 12.19 27.06 -5.02
CA GLU A 51 11.60 27.69 -3.83
C GLU A 51 10.69 26.71 -3.05
N ARG A 52 9.92 25.87 -3.76
CA ARG A 52 9.12 24.80 -3.13
C ARG A 52 10.00 23.80 -2.40
N ILE A 53 11.03 23.29 -3.06
CA ILE A 53 11.94 22.29 -2.47
C ILE A 53 12.68 22.90 -1.28
N THR A 54 13.22 24.11 -1.44
CA THR A 54 13.91 24.83 -0.36
C THR A 54 13.01 25.01 0.85
N THR A 55 11.75 25.41 0.64
CA THR A 55 10.78 25.54 1.73
C THR A 55 10.50 24.20 2.42
N ALA A 56 10.35 23.12 1.65
CA ALA A 56 10.14 21.78 2.22
C ALA A 56 11.37 21.30 3.01
N LEU A 57 12.58 21.55 2.52
CA LEU A 57 13.85 21.23 3.20
C LEU A 57 13.96 21.92 4.56
N TYR A 58 13.55 23.18 4.68
CA TYR A 58 13.50 23.91 5.96
C TYR A 58 12.57 23.29 7.01
N ARG A 59 11.64 22.43 6.59
CA ARG A 59 10.68 21.76 7.48
C ARG A 59 11.08 20.32 7.79
N LEU A 60 12.24 19.87 7.30
CA LEU A 60 12.80 18.57 7.66
C LEU A 60 13.51 18.64 9.01
N SER A 61 13.32 17.59 9.80
CA SER A 61 14.04 17.37 11.05
C SER A 61 14.40 15.89 11.18
N GLY A 62 15.10 15.52 12.25
CA GLY A 62 15.33 14.12 12.61
C GLY A 62 15.97 13.27 11.51
N GLU A 63 15.35 12.13 11.21
CA GLU A 63 15.83 11.17 10.22
C GLU A 63 15.70 11.71 8.79
N ALA A 64 14.56 12.35 8.47
CA ALA A 64 14.30 12.89 7.14
C ALA A 64 15.30 13.99 6.74
N TYR A 65 15.74 14.82 7.71
CA TYR A 65 16.82 15.78 7.50
C TYR A 65 18.13 15.09 7.09
N ARG A 66 18.52 14.01 7.79
CA ARG A 66 19.75 13.27 7.48
C ARG A 66 19.67 12.61 6.11
N PHE A 67 18.54 12.00 5.79
CA PHE A 67 18.30 11.37 4.50
C PHE A 67 18.42 12.36 3.33
N MET A 68 17.86 13.57 3.49
CA MET A 68 17.94 14.64 2.49
C MET A 68 19.24 15.46 2.56
N GLY A 69 20.23 15.04 3.36
CA GLY A 69 21.53 15.71 3.52
C GLY A 69 22.17 16.17 2.21
N PRO A 70 22.35 15.29 1.20
CA PRO A 70 22.94 15.69 -0.08
C PRO A 70 22.13 16.78 -0.81
N MET A 71 20.81 16.80 -0.65
CA MET A 71 19.96 17.82 -1.27
C MET A 71 19.98 19.14 -0.47
N LEU A 72 20.11 19.06 0.85
CA LEU A 72 20.33 20.22 1.72
C LEU A 72 21.65 20.93 1.37
N GLU A 73 22.72 20.17 1.13
CA GLU A 73 24.01 20.72 0.67
C GLU A 73 23.87 21.44 -0.67
N LYS A 74 23.23 20.80 -1.65
CA LYS A 74 22.93 21.44 -2.95
C LYS A 74 22.14 22.74 -2.79
N ALA A 75 21.15 22.75 -1.91
CA ALA A 75 20.35 23.95 -1.66
C ALA A 75 21.18 25.07 -1.03
N GLY A 76 22.06 24.74 -0.07
CA GLY A 76 23.00 25.66 0.56
C GLY A 76 24.02 26.24 -0.44
N ASN A 77 24.44 25.45 -1.41
CA ASN A 77 25.37 25.86 -2.48
C ASN A 77 24.67 26.58 -3.65
N GLY A 78 23.34 26.69 -3.63
CA GLY A 78 22.55 27.30 -4.70
C GLY A 78 22.45 26.45 -5.98
N GLU A 79 22.83 25.18 -5.94
CA GLU A 79 22.81 24.23 -7.05
C GLU A 79 21.37 23.88 -7.49
N PRO A 80 21.19 23.32 -8.71
CA PRO A 80 19.89 22.83 -9.16
C PRO A 80 19.33 21.70 -8.27
N LEU A 81 18.10 21.87 -7.80
CA LEU A 81 17.42 20.91 -6.91
C LEU A 81 16.52 19.90 -7.64
N GLY A 82 16.33 20.08 -8.95
CA GLY A 82 15.41 19.27 -9.76
C GLY A 82 13.96 19.75 -9.65
N THR A 83 13.02 18.84 -9.91
CA THR A 83 11.59 19.16 -9.92
C THR A 83 10.91 18.85 -8.59
N TRP A 84 9.83 19.57 -8.29
CA TRP A 84 8.99 19.30 -7.12
C TRP A 84 8.41 17.88 -7.14
N ASN A 85 8.12 17.35 -8.33
CA ASN A 85 7.62 15.99 -8.47
C ASN A 85 8.66 14.94 -8.09
N ASP A 86 9.93 15.13 -8.44
CA ASP A 86 11.00 14.20 -8.07
C ASP A 86 11.28 14.25 -6.57
N PHE A 87 11.24 15.44 -5.96
CA PHE A 87 11.33 15.60 -4.52
C PHE A 87 10.23 14.81 -3.78
N LYS A 88 8.96 14.99 -4.18
CA LYS A 88 7.82 14.24 -3.61
C LYS A 88 8.04 12.73 -3.72
N LYS A 89 8.48 12.25 -4.89
CA LYS A 89 8.76 10.82 -5.10
C LYS A 89 9.85 10.31 -4.17
N GLN A 90 10.93 11.05 -3.97
CA GLN A 90 12.00 10.65 -3.05
C GLN A 90 11.49 10.53 -1.60
N ILE A 91 10.75 11.52 -1.10
CA ILE A 91 10.16 11.47 0.25
C ILE A 91 9.17 10.31 0.39
N LEU A 92 8.24 10.16 -0.55
CA LEU A 92 7.21 9.13 -0.49
C LEU A 92 7.83 7.73 -0.64
N ASN A 93 8.82 7.53 -1.51
CA ASN A 93 9.47 6.23 -1.64
C ASN A 93 10.20 5.80 -0.37
N GLN A 94 10.79 6.76 0.35
CA GLN A 94 11.53 6.48 1.59
C GLN A 94 10.59 6.31 2.80
N TYR A 95 9.57 7.17 2.91
CA TYR A 95 8.81 7.34 4.15
C TYR A 95 7.30 7.14 4.04
N ALA A 96 6.74 6.96 2.84
CA ALA A 96 5.35 6.57 2.76
C ALA A 96 5.23 5.15 3.34
N LYS A 97 4.42 5.02 4.39
CA LYS A 97 3.96 3.71 4.81
C LYS A 97 3.23 3.10 3.63
N LYS A 98 3.64 1.91 3.22
CA LYS A 98 2.86 1.12 2.28
C LYS A 98 1.48 0.93 2.90
N THR A 99 0.47 1.21 2.11
CA THR A 99 -0.91 0.90 2.50
C THR A 99 -1.06 -0.61 2.70
N ASP A 100 -2.02 -1.02 3.53
CA ASP A 100 -2.33 -2.45 3.70
C ASP A 100 -2.59 -3.14 2.36
N LYS A 101 -3.17 -2.38 1.40
CA LYS A 101 -3.32 -2.79 0.01
C LYS A 101 -2.00 -3.11 -0.68
N GLU A 102 -1.05 -2.18 -0.70
CA GLU A 102 0.26 -2.38 -1.36
C GLU A 102 1.08 -3.50 -0.71
N ILE A 103 0.95 -3.66 0.62
CA ILE A 103 1.55 -4.78 1.35
C ILE A 103 0.90 -6.09 0.88
N ALA A 104 -0.42 -6.17 0.89
CA ALA A 104 -1.17 -7.36 0.49
C ALA A 104 -0.94 -7.73 -0.97
N GLU A 105 -0.94 -6.77 -1.89
CA GLU A 105 -0.64 -6.98 -3.33
C GLU A 105 0.76 -7.56 -3.55
N LYS A 106 1.73 -7.17 -2.71
CA LYS A 106 3.09 -7.72 -2.79
C LYS A 106 3.15 -9.13 -2.19
N GLU A 107 2.55 -9.33 -1.02
CA GLU A 107 2.63 -10.59 -0.28
C GLU A 107 1.85 -11.72 -0.94
N ILE A 108 0.69 -11.42 -1.53
CA ILE A 108 -0.14 -12.44 -2.18
C ILE A 108 0.56 -13.12 -3.36
N LYS A 109 1.50 -12.45 -4.03
CA LYS A 109 2.30 -13.05 -5.11
C LYS A 109 3.14 -14.25 -4.64
N ALA A 110 3.50 -14.31 -3.34
CA ALA A 110 4.20 -15.46 -2.78
C ALA A 110 3.29 -16.70 -2.62
N PHE A 111 1.98 -16.54 -2.81
CA PHE A 111 0.98 -17.62 -2.80
C PHE A 111 0.70 -18.17 -4.19
N TYR A 112 1.34 -17.65 -5.24
CA TYR A 112 1.16 -18.10 -6.62
C TYR A 112 2.27 -19.07 -7.05
N GLY A 113 2.02 -19.78 -8.16
CA GLY A 113 3.01 -20.64 -8.81
C GLY A 113 3.66 -21.68 -7.89
N THR A 114 4.95 -21.95 -8.08
CA THR A 114 5.68 -22.97 -7.33
C THR A 114 5.74 -22.69 -5.83
N SER A 115 5.87 -21.42 -5.43
CA SER A 115 5.86 -21.02 -4.00
C SER A 115 4.50 -21.29 -3.36
N GLY A 116 3.41 -21.01 -4.08
CA GLY A 116 2.05 -21.36 -3.67
C GLY A 116 1.85 -22.86 -3.51
N LYS A 117 2.28 -23.67 -4.49
CA LYS A 117 2.19 -25.14 -4.44
C LYS A 117 2.85 -25.70 -3.18
N LYS A 118 4.06 -25.24 -2.83
CA LYS A 118 4.74 -25.66 -1.60
C LYS A 118 3.95 -25.33 -0.33
N LYS A 119 3.33 -24.14 -0.27
CA LYS A 119 2.51 -23.72 0.88
C LYS A 119 1.24 -24.57 1.00
N VAL A 120 0.60 -24.87 -0.13
CA VAL A 120 -0.56 -25.76 -0.23
C VAL A 120 -0.22 -27.17 0.25
N GLU A 121 0.91 -27.72 -0.17
CA GLU A 121 1.39 -29.04 0.26
C GLU A 121 1.64 -29.12 1.77
N THR A 122 2.18 -28.03 2.34
CA THR A 122 2.48 -27.90 3.77
C THR A 122 1.21 -27.85 4.61
N ASN A 123 0.30 -26.91 4.31
CA ASN A 123 -0.96 -26.77 5.03
C ASN A 123 -1.98 -25.98 4.20
N PHE A 124 -2.91 -26.69 3.57
CA PHE A 124 -3.90 -26.10 2.67
C PHE A 124 -4.87 -25.13 3.37
N PHE A 125 -5.27 -25.41 4.61
CA PHE A 125 -6.16 -24.53 5.39
C PHE A 125 -5.49 -23.19 5.71
N THR A 126 -4.24 -23.23 6.15
CA THR A 126 -3.44 -22.03 6.44
C THR A 126 -3.18 -21.25 5.17
N TYR A 127 -2.89 -21.94 4.06
CA TYR A 127 -2.78 -21.32 2.74
C TYR A 127 -4.06 -20.56 2.39
N CYS A 128 -5.23 -21.22 2.41
CA CYS A 128 -6.50 -20.62 2.01
C CYS A 128 -6.89 -19.43 2.89
N SER A 129 -6.70 -19.55 4.21
CA SER A 129 -6.98 -18.45 5.16
C SER A 129 -6.13 -17.21 4.86
N LYS A 130 -4.82 -17.38 4.71
CA LYS A 130 -3.91 -16.26 4.39
C LYS A 130 -4.14 -15.70 2.99
N PHE A 131 -4.38 -16.56 2.00
CA PHE A 131 -4.70 -16.16 0.63
C PHE A 131 -5.95 -15.27 0.60
N ARG A 132 -7.01 -15.64 1.35
CA ARG A 132 -8.24 -14.84 1.45
C ARG A 132 -8.02 -13.47 2.05
N THR A 133 -7.30 -13.41 3.18
CA THR A 133 -7.00 -12.14 3.85
C THR A 133 -6.25 -11.21 2.91
N LEU A 134 -5.20 -11.70 2.27
CA LEU A 134 -4.42 -10.91 1.32
C LEU A 134 -5.24 -10.55 0.07
N GLY A 135 -6.07 -11.46 -0.45
CA GLY A 135 -6.94 -11.21 -1.59
C GLY A 135 -7.92 -10.07 -1.33
N ARG A 136 -8.56 -10.05 -0.16
CA ARG A 136 -9.49 -8.99 0.24
C ARG A 136 -8.79 -7.64 0.47
N LEU A 137 -7.60 -7.64 1.07
CA LEU A 137 -6.84 -6.41 1.35
C LEU A 137 -6.21 -5.80 0.09
N SER A 138 -5.79 -6.64 -0.86
CA SER A 138 -5.08 -6.20 -2.06
C SER A 138 -5.99 -5.55 -3.12
N GLU A 139 -7.31 -5.72 -3.02
CA GLU A 139 -8.28 -5.28 -4.04
C GLU A 139 -7.95 -5.81 -5.45
N ILE A 140 -7.20 -6.92 -5.57
CA ILE A 140 -6.97 -7.60 -6.84
C ILE A 140 -8.31 -8.13 -7.35
N ASP A 141 -8.50 -8.08 -8.66
CA ASP A 141 -9.72 -8.56 -9.28
C ASP A 141 -9.93 -10.06 -9.00
N GLY A 142 -11.19 -10.44 -8.76
CA GLY A 142 -11.54 -11.81 -8.41
C GLY A 142 -11.18 -12.84 -9.50
N THR A 143 -11.12 -12.44 -10.76
CA THR A 143 -10.78 -13.36 -11.86
C THR A 143 -9.30 -13.75 -11.84
N THR A 144 -8.42 -12.80 -11.52
CA THR A 144 -7.00 -13.06 -11.27
C THR A 144 -6.83 -13.94 -10.05
N LEU A 145 -7.47 -13.62 -8.92
CA LEU A 145 -7.38 -14.45 -7.70
C LEU A 145 -7.83 -15.89 -7.96
N LEU A 146 -8.95 -16.07 -8.66
CA LEU A 146 -9.46 -17.39 -9.04
C LEU A 146 -8.47 -18.16 -9.93
N ARG A 147 -7.90 -17.51 -10.94
CA ARG A 147 -6.91 -18.12 -11.84
C ARG A 147 -5.69 -18.60 -11.07
N GLU A 148 -5.08 -17.72 -10.27
CA GLU A 148 -3.86 -18.05 -9.54
C GLU A 148 -4.09 -19.14 -8.48
N PHE A 149 -5.26 -19.15 -7.83
CA PHE A 149 -5.62 -20.19 -6.87
C PHE A 149 -5.76 -21.57 -7.54
N LYS A 150 -6.39 -21.64 -8.71
CA LYS A 150 -6.57 -22.90 -9.47
C LYS A 150 -5.24 -23.57 -9.83
N GLU A 151 -4.22 -22.78 -10.16
CA GLU A 151 -2.90 -23.28 -10.56
C GLU A 151 -2.16 -24.04 -9.44
N VAL A 152 -2.44 -23.68 -8.19
CA VAL A 152 -1.73 -24.22 -7.03
C VAL A 152 -2.52 -25.30 -6.29
N LEU A 153 -3.75 -25.61 -6.74
CA LEU A 153 -4.59 -26.61 -6.09
C LEU A 153 -3.88 -27.96 -5.94
N PRO A 154 -4.06 -28.66 -4.79
CA PRO A 154 -3.64 -30.05 -4.64
C PRO A 154 -4.23 -30.92 -5.75
N GLU A 155 -3.46 -31.89 -6.22
CA GLU A 155 -3.84 -32.77 -7.34
C GLU A 155 -5.21 -33.43 -7.13
N LYS A 156 -5.42 -34.10 -6.00
CA LYS A 156 -6.72 -34.76 -5.73
C LYS A 156 -7.89 -33.77 -5.69
N VAL A 157 -7.70 -32.58 -5.11
CA VAL A 157 -8.76 -31.55 -5.10
C VAL A 157 -9.07 -31.10 -6.52
N ARG A 158 -8.05 -30.91 -7.36
CA ARG A 158 -8.22 -30.56 -8.77
C ARG A 158 -9.01 -31.62 -9.53
N ASP A 159 -8.74 -32.91 -9.28
CA ASP A 159 -9.48 -34.02 -9.88
C ASP A 159 -10.95 -34.01 -9.47
N HIS A 160 -11.23 -33.82 -8.18
CA HIS A 160 -12.60 -33.68 -7.67
C HIS A 160 -13.33 -32.50 -8.32
N VAL A 161 -12.68 -31.34 -8.44
CA VAL A 161 -13.25 -30.19 -9.15
C VAL A 161 -13.52 -30.51 -10.62
N ALA A 162 -12.61 -31.21 -11.30
CA ALA A 162 -12.78 -31.59 -12.70
C ALA A 162 -13.99 -32.53 -12.90
N ILE A 163 -14.18 -33.48 -11.98
CA ILE A 163 -15.36 -34.36 -11.97
C ILE A 163 -16.62 -33.53 -11.76
N LEU A 164 -16.67 -32.68 -10.72
CA LEU A 164 -17.82 -31.81 -10.43
C LEU A 164 -18.17 -30.89 -11.60
N THR A 165 -17.16 -30.35 -12.27
CA THR A 165 -17.35 -29.49 -13.44
C THR A 165 -18.05 -30.24 -14.59
N ARG A 166 -17.85 -31.56 -14.72
CA ARG A 166 -18.52 -32.38 -15.75
C ARG A 166 -19.93 -32.81 -15.36
N VAL A 167 -20.13 -33.18 -14.10
CA VAL A 167 -21.42 -33.74 -13.64
C VAL A 167 -22.42 -32.66 -13.23
N THR A 168 -21.93 -31.56 -12.63
CA THR A 168 -22.77 -30.47 -12.13
C THR A 168 -22.08 -29.11 -12.32
N PRO A 169 -21.92 -28.63 -13.58
CA PRO A 169 -21.22 -27.37 -13.86
C PRO A 169 -21.78 -26.16 -13.09
N ALA A 170 -23.10 -26.13 -12.89
CA ALA A 170 -23.79 -25.06 -12.16
C ALA A 170 -23.40 -24.95 -10.67
N ALA A 171 -22.79 -25.99 -10.10
CA ALA A 171 -22.33 -25.99 -8.72
C ALA A 171 -20.93 -25.35 -8.55
N ILE A 172 -20.21 -25.05 -9.65
CA ILE A 172 -18.88 -24.45 -9.59
C ILE A 172 -19.01 -22.92 -9.44
N PRO A 173 -18.56 -22.33 -8.31
CA PRO A 173 -18.67 -20.89 -8.12
C PRO A 173 -17.76 -20.11 -9.08
N ALA A 174 -18.30 -19.05 -9.67
CA ALA A 174 -17.51 -18.06 -10.41
C ALA A 174 -16.82 -17.04 -9.48
N ASP A 175 -17.38 -16.83 -8.29
CA ASP A 175 -16.78 -16.01 -7.24
C ASP A 175 -15.58 -16.74 -6.63
N TRP A 176 -14.44 -16.06 -6.56
CA TRP A 176 -13.18 -16.67 -6.11
C TRP A 176 -13.23 -17.09 -4.65
N ASP A 177 -13.91 -16.32 -3.80
CA ASP A 177 -13.97 -16.60 -2.37
C ASP A 177 -14.83 -17.83 -2.11
N LYS A 178 -15.99 -17.93 -2.76
CA LYS A 178 -16.83 -19.14 -2.72
C LYS A 178 -16.15 -20.36 -3.35
N TYR A 179 -15.34 -20.16 -4.39
CA TYR A 179 -14.57 -21.25 -5.00
C TYR A 179 -13.53 -21.82 -4.03
N VAL A 180 -12.88 -20.97 -3.23
CA VAL A 180 -11.98 -21.43 -2.16
C VAL A 180 -12.74 -22.27 -1.12
N ASP A 181 -13.98 -21.95 -0.77
CA ASP A 181 -14.79 -22.76 0.17
C ASP A 181 -15.10 -24.14 -0.40
N LEU A 182 -15.51 -24.20 -1.67
CA LEU A 182 -15.70 -25.47 -2.37
C LEU A 182 -14.42 -26.32 -2.30
N CYS A 183 -13.27 -25.74 -2.62
CA CYS A 183 -12.00 -26.47 -2.58
C CYS A 183 -11.60 -26.91 -1.17
N LEU A 184 -11.95 -26.17 -0.12
CA LEU A 184 -11.74 -26.59 1.27
C LEU A 184 -12.58 -27.83 1.62
N GLU A 185 -13.85 -27.86 1.21
CA GLU A 185 -14.70 -29.05 1.43
C GLU A 185 -14.19 -30.26 0.65
N LEU A 186 -13.80 -30.07 -0.61
CA LEU A 186 -13.20 -31.14 -1.41
C LEU A 186 -11.87 -31.62 -0.85
N TYR A 187 -11.08 -30.74 -0.23
CA TYR A 187 -9.83 -31.13 0.41
C TYR A 187 -10.07 -32.09 1.57
N LYS A 188 -11.10 -31.84 2.39
CA LYS A 188 -11.47 -32.73 3.50
C LYS A 188 -11.85 -34.13 3.02
N ILE A 189 -12.54 -34.20 1.88
CA ILE A 189 -12.94 -35.47 1.24
C ILE A 189 -11.72 -36.18 0.62
N ALA A 190 -10.83 -35.43 -0.02
CA ALA A 190 -9.69 -35.97 -0.76
C ALA A 190 -8.53 -36.44 0.13
N TYR A 191 -8.41 -35.87 1.34
CA TYR A 191 -7.31 -36.10 2.27
C TYR A 191 -7.81 -36.32 3.72
N PRO A 192 -8.67 -37.33 3.97
CA PRO A 192 -9.20 -37.59 5.31
C PRO A 192 -8.08 -37.90 6.33
N ASP A 193 -7.05 -38.64 5.91
CA ASP A 193 -5.91 -39.01 6.76
C ASP A 193 -5.08 -37.81 7.23
N ARG A 194 -5.13 -36.69 6.49
CA ARG A 194 -4.43 -35.45 6.89
C ARG A 194 -5.21 -34.63 7.93
N LEU A 195 -6.44 -35.03 8.23
CA LEU A 195 -7.27 -34.44 9.28
C LEU A 195 -7.11 -35.19 10.61
N ASP A 196 -6.71 -36.46 10.56
CA ASP A 196 -6.60 -37.35 11.73
C ASP A 196 -5.22 -37.27 12.43
N GLY A 197 -4.30 -36.46 11.90
CA GLY A 197 -2.93 -36.31 12.40
C GLY A 197 -2.67 -35.02 13.18
N SER A 198 -2.60 -35.15 14.51
CA SER A 198 -2.07 -34.19 15.50
C SER A 198 -2.89 -32.92 15.80
N ILE A 199 -3.94 -33.09 16.61
CA ILE A 199 -4.37 -32.10 17.60
C ILE A 199 -3.87 -32.46 19.03
N PHE A 200 -3.09 -33.54 19.17
CA PHE A 200 -2.43 -33.92 20.41
C PHE A 200 -0.99 -34.38 20.14
N LYS A 201 -0.05 -33.44 20.14
CA LYS A 201 1.33 -33.63 20.62
C LYS A 201 1.89 -32.28 21.07
#